data_AF-A0A3N7GTL0-F1
#
_entry.id   AF-A0A3N7GTL0-F1
#
_cell.length_a   1.000
_cell.length_b   1.000
_cell.length_c   1.000
_cell.angle_alpha   90.00
_cell.angle_beta   90.00
_cell.angle_gamma   90.00
#
_symmetry.space_group_name_H-M   'P 1'
#
loop_
_entity.id
_entity.type
_entity.pdbx_description
1 polymer ?
#
loop_
_entity_poly.entity_id
_entity_poly.type
_entity_poly.pdbx_seq_one_letter_code
_entity_poly.pdbx_strand_id
1 'polypeptide(L)'
;MGNAVVNGVYQGSFQVRSSHVRNLSQDPDEAFEKAQEAAERLGLKLTTSRESLREEMNAIHRANAAELERREREQKEREDRWAAERAAEEEAKRQTILGGKFAFGPYVGKEFHEAPRGYISWLIDTLPDFEEGGLMRLTAQEVARRVPQLALPKPKPDLYVGEPKKRQTFDVTVVRRYTFARDAWNGYGIETVHIITMIDRATGACLVAKSGAFYAEEGEELKIKATVKEHAEYRGQAQTVVQRIAVLED
;
A
#
# COMPACT_ATOMS: atom_id res chain seq x y z
N MET A 1 -40.57 41.70 75.98
CA MET A 1 -39.74 42.51 76.90
C MET A 1 -38.38 41.81 77.00
N GLY A 2 -37.22 42.39 76.80
CA GLY A 2 -36.86 43.80 76.62
C GLY A 2 -35.60 43.92 75.74
N ASN A 3 -35.22 45.17 75.54
CA ASN A 3 -34.41 45.69 74.44
C ASN A 3 -32.94 45.27 74.43
N ALA A 4 -32.42 45.30 73.20
CA ALA A 4 -31.01 45.30 72.85
C ALA A 4 -30.26 46.52 73.42
N VAL A 5 -28.99 46.30 73.79
CA VAL A 5 -27.97 47.33 73.90
C VAL A 5 -26.71 46.85 73.20
N VAL A 6 -26.14 47.76 72.40
CA VAL A 6 -24.99 47.62 71.51
C VAL A 6 -23.68 47.79 72.27
N ASN A 7 -22.67 46.96 72.00
CA ASN A 7 -21.29 47.35 71.63
C ASN A 7 -20.30 46.19 71.83
N GLY A 8 -19.43 45.96 70.84
CA GLY A 8 -18.10 45.41 71.13
C GLY A 8 -17.50 44.44 70.12
N VAL A 9 -16.83 44.99 69.11
CA VAL A 9 -15.58 44.51 68.49
C VAL A 9 -15.60 43.16 67.74
N TYR A 10 -15.72 43.27 66.42
CA TYR A 10 -15.22 42.27 65.45
C TYR A 10 -13.69 42.24 65.50
N GLN A 11 -13.07 41.13 65.91
CA GLN A 11 -11.69 40.80 65.55
C GLN A 11 -11.71 39.94 64.29
N GLY A 12 -11.67 40.60 63.13
CA GLY A 12 -11.50 39.95 61.84
C GLY A 12 -10.05 39.52 61.63
N SER A 13 -9.82 38.24 61.37
CA SER A 13 -8.58 37.74 60.79
C SER A 13 -8.36 38.39 59.41
N PHE A 14 -7.33 39.23 59.27
CA PHE A 14 -6.97 39.82 57.98
C PHE A 14 -6.49 38.72 57.03
N GLN A 15 -7.33 38.34 56.06
CA GLN A 15 -6.87 37.60 54.89
C GLN A 15 -5.98 38.52 54.05
N VAL A 16 -4.69 38.19 53.95
CA VAL A 16 -3.79 38.82 52.98
C VAL A 16 -4.25 38.40 51.59
N ARG A 17 -4.95 39.29 50.88
CA ARG A 17 -5.34 39.05 49.48
C ARG A 17 -4.13 39.27 48.59
N SER A 18 -3.55 38.20 48.07
CA SER A 18 -2.53 38.26 47.02
C SER A 18 -3.17 38.65 45.69
N SER A 19 -2.90 39.85 45.19
CA SER A 19 -3.30 40.31 43.86
C SER A 19 -2.25 39.93 42.82
N HIS A 20 -2.66 39.22 41.77
CA HIS A 20 -1.79 38.79 40.68
C HIS A 20 -1.99 39.70 39.46
N VAL A 21 -0.94 40.42 39.06
CA VAL A 21 -0.92 41.17 37.80
C VAL A 21 -0.31 40.27 36.73
N ARG A 22 -1.02 40.02 35.63
CA ARG A 22 -0.57 39.16 34.52
C ARG A 22 0.02 40.01 33.38
N ASN A 23 0.89 39.40 32.57
CA ASN A 23 1.44 39.96 31.32
C ASN A 23 2.30 41.23 31.47
N LEU A 24 3.32 41.18 32.33
CA LEU A 24 4.19 42.33 32.61
C LEU A 24 5.24 42.54 31.50
N SER A 25 6.08 41.55 31.19
CA SER A 25 6.89 41.49 29.96
C SER A 25 7.53 40.10 29.86
N GLN A 26 8.14 39.77 28.71
CA GLN A 26 9.09 38.65 28.59
C GLN A 26 10.54 39.07 28.88
N ASP A 27 10.81 40.37 28.94
CA ASP A 27 12.07 40.90 29.43
C ASP A 27 11.99 41.06 30.97
N PRO A 28 12.96 40.51 31.74
CA PRO A 28 12.89 40.51 33.20
C PRO A 28 13.00 41.90 33.83
N ASP A 29 13.68 42.84 33.16
CA ASP A 29 13.81 44.21 33.67
C ASP A 29 12.55 45.02 33.44
N GLU A 30 12.01 44.94 32.22
CA GLU A 30 10.75 45.59 31.86
C GLU A 30 9.57 45.00 32.67
N ALA A 31 9.58 43.68 32.93
CA ALA A 31 8.59 43.02 33.77
C ALA A 31 8.66 43.50 35.22
N PHE A 32 9.87 43.69 35.77
CA PHE A 32 10.05 44.21 37.11
C PHE A 32 9.57 45.66 37.24
N GLU A 33 9.90 46.51 36.26
CA GLU A 33 9.49 47.92 36.24
C GLU A 33 7.96 48.07 36.20
N LYS A 34 7.29 47.31 35.33
CA LYS A 34 5.81 47.29 35.29
C LYS A 34 5.19 46.69 36.56
N ALA A 35 5.85 45.71 37.19
CA ALA A 35 5.40 45.15 38.46
C ALA A 35 5.47 46.20 39.57
N GLN A 36 6.55 46.99 39.60
CA GLN A 36 6.76 48.07 40.54
C GLN A 36 5.73 49.18 40.35
N GLU A 37 5.52 49.65 39.12
CA GLU A 37 4.50 50.65 38.79
C GLU A 37 3.09 50.21 39.19
N ALA A 38 2.76 48.93 38.94
CA ALA A 38 1.47 48.38 39.32
C ALA A 38 1.31 48.25 40.85
N ALA A 39 2.36 47.87 41.56
CA ALA A 39 2.37 47.78 43.02
C ALA A 39 2.20 49.15 43.67
N GLU A 40 2.91 50.17 43.18
CA GLU A 40 2.78 51.56 43.62
C GLU A 40 1.36 52.09 43.40
N ARG A 41 0.79 51.87 42.21
CA ARG A 41 -0.58 52.29 41.88
C ARG A 41 -1.65 51.65 42.79
N LEU A 42 -1.40 50.42 43.23
CA LEU A 42 -2.34 49.66 44.08
C LEU A 42 -2.03 49.81 45.58
N GLY A 43 -0.98 50.56 45.96
CA GLY A 43 -0.56 50.72 47.36
C GLY A 43 -0.03 49.44 47.98
N LEU A 44 0.54 48.53 47.18
CA LEU A 44 1.02 47.22 47.60
C LEU A 44 2.54 47.17 47.67
N LYS A 45 3.08 46.34 48.56
CA LYS A 45 4.52 46.11 48.66
C LYS A 45 4.94 44.94 47.77
N LEU A 46 5.90 45.19 46.87
CA LEU A 46 6.53 44.13 46.10
C LEU A 46 7.44 43.29 47.00
N THR A 47 7.34 41.96 46.90
CA THR A 47 8.10 41.00 47.72
C THR A 47 9.28 40.37 46.98
N THR A 48 9.43 40.67 45.69
CA THR A 48 10.47 40.13 44.79
C THR A 48 11.50 41.22 44.48
N SER A 49 12.76 40.85 44.30
CA SER A 49 13.82 41.74 43.82
C SER A 49 14.04 41.55 42.31
N ARG A 50 14.63 42.57 41.67
CA ARG A 50 14.98 42.53 40.23
C ARG A 50 15.91 41.37 39.90
N GLU A 51 16.90 41.12 40.76
CA GLU A 51 17.84 40.01 40.61
C GLU A 51 17.15 38.65 40.77
N SER A 52 16.27 38.49 41.77
CA SER A 52 15.48 37.26 41.97
C SER A 52 14.62 36.94 40.75
N LEU A 53 13.96 37.96 40.17
CA LEU A 53 13.12 37.77 38.97
C LEU A 53 13.96 37.37 37.75
N ARG A 54 15.13 37.98 37.55
CA ARG A 54 16.07 37.60 36.48
C ARG A 54 16.56 36.16 36.63
N GLU A 55 16.93 35.75 37.85
CA GLU A 55 17.38 34.40 38.15
C GLU A 55 16.27 33.36 37.90
N GLU A 56 15.05 33.64 38.37
CA GLU A 56 13.88 32.79 38.15
C GLU A 56 13.55 32.63 36.67
N MET A 57 13.52 33.73 35.89
CA MET A 57 13.25 33.68 34.46
C MET A 57 14.34 32.93 33.68
N ASN A 58 15.62 33.16 34.01
CA ASN A 58 16.72 32.42 33.41
C ASN A 58 16.67 30.91 33.74
N ALA A 59 16.28 30.56 34.96
CA ALA A 59 16.08 29.17 35.35
C ALA A 59 14.94 28.51 34.54
N ILE A 60 13.82 29.22 34.31
CA ILE A 60 12.71 28.77 33.47
C ILE A 60 13.17 28.57 32.02
N HIS A 61 13.92 29.51 31.44
CA HIS A 61 14.46 29.38 30.08
C HIS A 61 15.41 28.18 29.94
N ARG A 62 16.30 27.96 30.90
CA ARG A 62 17.20 26.80 30.90
C ARG A 62 16.44 25.48 31.07
N ALA A 63 15.45 25.43 31.96
CA ALA A 63 14.60 24.25 32.13
C ALA A 63 13.84 23.93 30.84
N ASN A 64 13.30 24.94 30.16
CA ASN A 64 12.62 24.80 28.87
C ASN A 64 13.58 24.35 27.75
N ALA A 65 14.81 24.88 27.71
CA ALA A 65 15.83 24.48 26.74
C ALA A 65 16.26 23.02 26.94
N ALA A 66 16.49 22.60 28.20
CA ALA A 66 16.81 21.22 28.54
C ALA A 66 15.66 20.26 28.22
N GLU A 67 14.41 20.70 28.41
CA GLU A 67 13.23 19.93 28.00
C GLU A 67 13.13 19.81 26.48
N LEU A 68 13.44 20.87 25.73
CA LEU A 68 13.44 20.87 24.27
C LEU A 68 14.52 19.92 23.72
N GLU A 69 15.76 20.00 24.22
CA GLU A 69 16.84 19.09 23.86
C GLU A 69 16.49 17.62 24.17
N ARG A 70 15.83 17.36 25.31
CA ARG A 70 15.38 16.01 25.66
C ARG A 70 14.36 15.50 24.65
N ARG A 71 13.38 16.32 24.28
CA ARG A 71 12.36 15.97 23.27
C ARG A 71 12.99 15.72 21.90
N GLU A 72 13.98 16.50 21.49
CA GLU A 72 14.70 16.29 20.22
C GLU A 72 15.49 14.97 20.23
N ARG A 73 16.17 14.65 21.34
CA ARG A 73 16.85 13.35 21.49
C ARG A 73 15.87 12.19 21.46
N GLU A 74 14.76 12.27 22.20
CA GLU A 74 13.71 11.25 22.20
C GLU A 74 13.06 11.08 20.81
N GLN A 75 12.86 12.17 20.07
CA GLN A 75 12.37 12.11 18.69
C GLN A 75 13.36 11.43 17.76
N LYS A 76 14.64 11.82 17.83
CA LYS A 76 15.70 11.21 17.02
C LYS A 76 15.88 9.73 17.33
N GLU A 77 15.93 9.34 18.61
CA GLU A 77 16.01 7.93 19.02
C GLU A 77 14.82 7.12 18.52
N ARG A 78 13.62 7.72 18.50
CA ARG A 78 12.42 7.07 17.96
C ARG A 78 12.50 6.92 16.43
N GLU A 79 12.99 7.93 15.73
CA GLU A 79 13.19 7.89 14.28
C GLU A 79 14.25 6.84 13.90
N ASP A 80 15.38 6.81 14.61
CA ASP A 80 16.46 5.83 14.41
C ASP A 80 15.95 4.40 14.66
N ARG A 81 15.16 4.21 15.72
CA ARG A 81 14.51 2.91 16.00
C ARG A 81 13.54 2.50 14.91
N TRP A 82 12.70 3.41 14.44
CA TRP A 82 11.75 3.14 13.37
C TRP A 82 12.47 2.78 12.07
N ALA A 83 13.54 3.50 11.74
CA ALA A 83 14.37 3.21 10.57
C ALA A 83 15.01 1.82 10.66
N ALA A 84 15.55 1.46 11.83
CA ALA A 84 16.14 0.14 12.06
C ALA A 84 15.10 -0.99 11.94
N GLU A 85 13.90 -0.81 12.50
CA GLU A 85 12.81 -1.78 12.41
C GLU A 85 12.35 -1.99 10.96
N ARG A 86 12.22 -0.90 10.20
CA ARG A 86 11.88 -0.95 8.77
C ARG A 86 12.94 -1.66 7.94
N ALA A 87 14.21 -1.40 8.20
CA ALA A 87 15.32 -2.09 7.54
C ALA A 87 15.32 -3.59 7.84
N ALA A 88 15.07 -3.97 9.10
CA ALA A 88 14.97 -5.38 9.49
C ALA A 88 13.76 -6.08 8.83
N GLU A 89 12.61 -5.39 8.75
CA GLU A 89 11.42 -5.91 8.06
C GLU A 89 11.66 -6.12 6.56
N GLU A 90 12.33 -5.17 5.90
CA GLU A 90 12.68 -5.28 4.49
C GLU A 90 13.66 -6.41 4.22
N GLU A 91 14.67 -6.57 5.08
CA GLU A 91 15.62 -7.69 4.99
C GLU A 91 14.92 -9.04 5.21
N ALA A 92 14.00 -9.14 6.17
CA ALA A 92 13.22 -10.36 6.37
C ALA A 92 12.37 -10.72 5.13
N LYS A 93 11.77 -9.71 4.48
CA LYS A 93 11.06 -9.89 3.21
C LYS A 93 12.00 -10.33 2.09
N ARG A 94 13.17 -9.70 1.97
CA ARG A 94 14.22 -10.10 1.02
C ARG A 94 14.60 -11.57 1.21
N GLN A 95 14.86 -12.00 2.44
CA GLN A 95 15.21 -13.39 2.75
C GLN A 95 14.07 -14.36 2.43
N THR A 96 12.81 -13.96 2.65
CA THR A 96 11.64 -14.77 2.26
C THR A 96 11.59 -14.99 0.74
N ILE A 97 11.85 -13.95 -0.05
CA ILE A 97 11.91 -14.04 -1.53
C ILE A 97 13.05 -14.93 -1.99
N LEU A 98 14.25 -14.71 -1.45
CA LEU A 98 15.41 -15.57 -1.70
C LEU A 98 15.18 -17.01 -1.21
N GLY A 99 14.25 -17.23 -0.29
CA GLY A 99 13.81 -18.55 0.15
C GLY A 99 12.92 -19.29 -0.86
N GLY A 100 12.37 -18.61 -1.87
CA GLY A 100 11.42 -19.20 -2.83
C GLY A 100 9.95 -18.85 -2.59
N LYS A 101 9.67 -17.93 -1.65
CA LYS A 101 8.31 -17.58 -1.23
C LYS A 101 7.97 -16.13 -1.52
N PHE A 102 6.69 -15.85 -1.72
CA PHE A 102 6.22 -14.47 -1.82
C PHE A 102 6.27 -13.78 -0.46
N ALA A 103 6.96 -12.65 -0.36
CA ALA A 103 7.05 -11.87 0.89
C ALA A 103 5.89 -10.88 1.09
N PHE A 104 5.09 -10.63 0.05
CA PHE A 104 3.97 -9.69 0.07
C PHE A 104 3.02 -9.95 -1.10
N GLY A 105 1.91 -9.20 -1.15
CA GLY A 105 0.88 -9.34 -2.17
C GLY A 105 -0.09 -10.49 -1.90
N PRO A 106 -0.91 -10.88 -2.89
CA PRO A 106 -2.02 -11.83 -2.71
C PRO A 106 -1.59 -13.26 -2.37
N TYR A 107 -0.32 -13.62 -2.62
CA TYR A 107 0.21 -14.96 -2.40
C TYR A 107 1.25 -15.02 -1.28
N VAL A 108 1.28 -14.03 -0.39
CA VAL A 108 2.24 -13.95 0.72
C VAL A 108 2.35 -15.28 1.48
N GLY A 109 3.59 -15.72 1.73
CA GLY A 109 3.92 -16.96 2.43
C GLY A 109 3.87 -18.23 1.58
N LYS A 110 3.27 -18.19 0.38
CA LYS A 110 3.24 -19.33 -0.56
C LYS A 110 4.56 -19.45 -1.32
N GLU A 111 4.89 -20.68 -1.71
CA GLU A 111 5.98 -20.98 -2.65
C GLU A 111 5.63 -20.45 -4.05
N PHE A 112 6.64 -20.08 -4.84
CA PHE A 112 6.41 -19.51 -6.17
C PHE A 112 5.59 -20.41 -7.10
N HIS A 113 5.75 -21.74 -7.01
CA HIS A 113 5.03 -22.69 -7.85
C HIS A 113 3.55 -22.85 -7.48
N GLU A 114 3.10 -22.34 -6.33
CA GLU A 114 1.70 -22.39 -5.91
C GLU A 114 0.87 -21.22 -6.45
N ALA A 115 1.52 -20.19 -7.01
CA ALA A 115 0.82 -19.09 -7.66
C ALA A 115 0.26 -19.52 -9.03
N PRO A 116 -0.87 -18.94 -9.46
CA PRO A 116 -1.40 -19.16 -10.80
C PRO A 116 -0.37 -18.82 -11.89
N ARG A 117 -0.34 -19.63 -12.95
CA ARG A 117 0.62 -19.48 -14.06
C ARG A 117 0.54 -18.09 -14.72
N GLY A 118 -0.65 -17.50 -14.84
CA GLY A 118 -0.83 -16.13 -15.33
C GLY A 118 -0.18 -15.07 -14.45
N TYR A 119 -0.17 -15.26 -13.13
CA TYR A 119 0.53 -14.36 -12.21
C TYR A 119 2.06 -14.52 -12.32
N ILE A 120 2.53 -15.76 -12.42
CA ILE A 120 3.95 -16.06 -12.67
C ILE A 120 4.41 -15.42 -13.99
N SER A 121 3.62 -15.59 -15.05
CA SER A 121 3.89 -15.02 -16.38
C SER A 121 3.93 -13.49 -16.31
N TRP A 122 2.96 -12.87 -15.65
CA TRP A 122 2.93 -11.42 -15.43
C TRP A 122 4.19 -10.92 -14.70
N LEU A 123 4.64 -11.60 -13.63
CA LEU A 123 5.86 -11.21 -12.93
C LEU A 123 7.10 -11.26 -13.84
N ILE A 124 7.24 -12.33 -14.60
CA ILE A 124 8.37 -12.52 -15.53
C ILE A 124 8.32 -11.47 -16.64
N ASP A 125 7.13 -11.16 -17.14
CA ASP A 125 6.93 -10.25 -18.26
C ASP A 125 7.14 -8.78 -17.88
N THR A 126 6.72 -8.41 -16.67
CA THR A 126 6.86 -7.06 -16.10
C THR A 126 8.21 -6.87 -15.40
N LEU A 127 9.07 -7.90 -15.37
CA LEU A 127 10.41 -7.82 -14.78
C LEU A 127 11.22 -6.58 -15.23
N PRO A 128 11.26 -6.21 -16.53
CA PRO A 128 12.00 -5.03 -16.98
C PRO A 128 11.47 -3.72 -16.41
N ASP A 129 10.16 -3.67 -16.09
CA ASP A 129 9.45 -2.46 -15.66
C ASP A 129 9.53 -2.22 -14.15
N PHE A 130 9.91 -3.24 -13.36
CA PHE A 130 10.06 -3.09 -11.91
C PHE A 130 11.31 -2.28 -11.55
N GLU A 131 11.17 -1.42 -10.54
CA GLU A 131 12.23 -0.56 -10.00
C GLU A 131 13.47 -1.37 -9.59
N GLU A 132 14.65 -0.86 -9.96
CA GLU A 132 15.92 -1.47 -9.60
C GLU A 132 16.14 -1.46 -8.08
N GLY A 133 16.62 -2.57 -7.53
CA GLY A 133 16.78 -2.74 -6.07
C GLY A 133 15.48 -3.01 -5.30
N GLY A 134 14.31 -2.80 -5.91
CA GLY A 134 13.02 -3.04 -5.27
C GLY A 134 12.71 -4.53 -5.04
N LEU A 135 11.99 -4.83 -3.95
CA LEU A 135 11.60 -6.20 -3.62
C LEU A 135 10.73 -6.87 -4.70
N MET A 136 9.94 -6.10 -5.46
CA MET A 136 9.15 -6.63 -6.58
C MET A 136 10.03 -7.14 -7.70
N ARG A 137 11.06 -6.38 -8.06
CA ARG A 137 12.05 -6.81 -9.06
C ARG A 137 12.77 -8.06 -8.60
N LEU A 138 13.21 -8.11 -7.33
CA LEU A 138 13.82 -9.30 -6.75
C LEU A 138 12.88 -10.51 -6.82
N THR A 139 11.59 -10.33 -6.50
CA THR A 139 10.59 -11.39 -6.58
C THR A 139 10.45 -11.90 -8.01
N ALA A 140 10.30 -11.01 -8.98
CA ALA A 140 10.20 -11.39 -10.40
C ALA A 140 11.47 -12.11 -10.91
N GLN A 141 12.67 -11.68 -10.49
CA GLN A 141 13.93 -12.35 -10.82
C GLN A 141 13.99 -13.76 -10.26
N GLU A 142 13.65 -13.94 -8.98
CA GLU A 142 13.68 -15.25 -8.34
C GLU A 142 12.61 -16.19 -8.90
N VAL A 143 11.43 -15.67 -9.26
CA VAL A 143 10.39 -16.42 -9.98
C VAL A 143 10.91 -16.87 -11.36
N ALA A 144 11.47 -15.95 -12.16
CA ALA A 144 12.04 -16.27 -13.47
C ALA A 144 13.19 -17.29 -13.38
N ARG A 145 13.97 -17.25 -12.30
CA ARG A 145 15.10 -18.15 -12.08
C ARG A 145 14.67 -19.55 -11.62
N ARG A 146 13.68 -19.65 -10.72
CA ARG A 146 13.31 -20.91 -10.04
C ARG A 146 12.20 -21.67 -10.73
N VAL A 147 11.24 -20.96 -11.31
CA VAL A 147 10.05 -21.56 -11.92
C VAL A 147 9.78 -21.07 -13.36
N PRO A 148 10.80 -20.92 -14.24
CA PRO A 148 10.58 -20.43 -15.61
C PRO A 148 9.61 -21.30 -16.40
N GLN A 149 9.56 -22.60 -16.15
CA GLN A 149 8.68 -23.57 -16.81
C GLN A 149 7.19 -23.31 -16.57
N LEU A 150 6.84 -22.55 -15.52
CA LEU A 150 5.44 -22.21 -15.23
C LEU A 150 4.95 -21.00 -16.01
N ALA A 151 5.86 -20.23 -16.62
CA ALA A 151 5.49 -19.15 -17.52
C ALA A 151 4.65 -19.70 -18.69
N LEU A 152 3.65 -18.93 -19.09
CA LEU A 152 2.84 -19.20 -20.26
C LEU A 152 3.54 -18.63 -21.49
N PRO A 153 3.44 -19.30 -22.65
CA PRO A 153 4.00 -18.77 -23.88
C PRO A 153 3.36 -17.43 -24.26
N LYS A 154 4.09 -16.62 -25.03
CA LYS A 154 3.59 -15.36 -25.60
C LYS A 154 3.20 -15.54 -27.06
N PRO A 155 2.07 -14.98 -27.49
CA PRO A 155 1.70 -15.02 -28.89
C PRO A 155 2.64 -14.13 -29.71
N LYS A 156 3.01 -14.58 -30.91
CA LYS A 156 3.71 -13.72 -31.88
C LYS A 156 2.70 -12.70 -32.45
N PRO A 157 3.02 -11.40 -32.47
CA PRO A 157 2.05 -10.35 -32.77
C PRO A 157 1.47 -10.43 -34.18
N ASP A 158 2.25 -10.84 -35.18
CA ASP A 158 1.87 -10.71 -36.59
C ASP A 158 1.54 -12.04 -37.28
N LEU A 159 1.35 -13.12 -36.51
CA LEU A 159 1.24 -14.47 -37.05
C LEU A 159 -0.18 -15.04 -36.98
N TYR A 160 -0.69 -15.46 -38.13
CA TYR A 160 -1.89 -16.29 -38.26
C TYR A 160 -1.51 -17.75 -38.48
N VAL A 161 -2.40 -18.67 -38.09
CA VAL A 161 -2.24 -20.11 -38.37
C VAL A 161 -3.51 -20.69 -38.99
N GLY A 162 -3.31 -21.65 -39.89
CA GLY A 162 -4.40 -22.27 -40.62
C GLY A 162 -5.03 -21.36 -41.69
N GLU A 163 -6.03 -21.91 -42.36
CA GLU A 163 -6.69 -21.31 -43.51
C GLU A 163 -8.16 -21.11 -43.18
N PRO A 164 -8.72 -19.90 -43.40
CA PRO A 164 -10.13 -19.62 -43.18
C PRO A 164 -11.05 -20.64 -43.84
N LYS A 165 -12.13 -21.00 -43.14
CA LYS A 165 -13.15 -21.99 -43.52
C LYS A 165 -12.67 -23.45 -43.56
N LYS A 166 -11.38 -23.75 -43.40
CA LYS A 166 -10.89 -25.13 -43.31
C LYS A 166 -10.96 -25.66 -41.88
N ARG A 167 -11.20 -26.97 -41.75
CA ARG A 167 -11.14 -27.71 -40.47
C ARG A 167 -9.78 -28.40 -40.34
N GLN A 168 -9.03 -28.05 -39.31
CA GLN A 168 -7.62 -28.42 -39.14
C GLN A 168 -7.34 -28.81 -37.68
N THR A 169 -6.19 -29.43 -37.47
CA THR A 169 -5.71 -29.84 -36.14
C THR A 169 -4.62 -28.88 -35.69
N PHE A 170 -4.64 -28.52 -34.40
CA PHE A 170 -3.67 -27.64 -33.77
C PHE A 170 -3.21 -28.23 -32.45
N ASP A 171 -1.93 -28.07 -32.16
CA ASP A 171 -1.32 -28.42 -30.89
C ASP A 171 -1.15 -27.13 -30.10
N VAL A 172 -1.94 -26.95 -29.03
CA VAL A 172 -2.08 -25.63 -28.40
C VAL A 172 -1.79 -25.64 -26.90
N THR A 173 -1.34 -24.50 -26.39
CA THR A 173 -1.28 -24.20 -24.95
C THR A 173 -2.31 -23.12 -24.63
N VAL A 174 -3.17 -23.35 -23.64
CA VAL A 174 -4.15 -22.36 -23.18
C VAL A 174 -3.42 -21.31 -22.34
N VAL A 175 -3.57 -20.04 -22.70
CA VAL A 175 -2.87 -18.93 -22.03
C VAL A 175 -3.79 -17.95 -21.34
N ARG A 176 -5.08 -17.97 -21.65
CA ARG A 176 -6.06 -17.11 -20.99
C ARG A 176 -7.45 -17.70 -21.10
N ARG A 177 -8.20 -17.59 -20.01
CA ARG A 177 -9.65 -17.83 -19.98
C ARG A 177 -10.37 -16.57 -19.49
N TYR A 178 -11.43 -16.21 -20.20
CA TYR A 178 -12.40 -15.21 -19.73
C TYR A 178 -13.80 -15.77 -19.90
N THR A 179 -14.71 -15.45 -18.98
CA THR A 179 -16.09 -15.93 -19.01
C THR A 179 -17.06 -14.80 -18.80
N PHE A 180 -18.19 -14.84 -19.49
CA PHE A 180 -19.31 -13.94 -19.24
C PHE A 180 -20.63 -14.67 -19.47
N ALA A 181 -21.67 -14.20 -18.80
CA ALA A 181 -23.02 -14.75 -18.94
C ALA A 181 -23.78 -13.97 -20.02
N ARG A 182 -24.62 -14.66 -20.79
CA ARG A 182 -25.55 -14.05 -21.76
C ARG A 182 -26.84 -14.85 -21.84
N ASP A 183 -27.88 -14.27 -22.44
CA ASP A 183 -29.10 -15.02 -22.74
C ASP A 183 -28.77 -16.22 -23.65
N ALA A 184 -29.32 -17.38 -23.29
CA ALA A 184 -29.09 -18.60 -24.03
C ALA A 184 -29.62 -18.49 -25.46
N TRP A 185 -28.84 -18.96 -26.44
CA TRP A 185 -29.22 -18.90 -27.85
C TRP A 185 -30.53 -19.64 -28.15
N ASN A 186 -30.86 -20.68 -27.38
CA ASN A 186 -32.11 -21.44 -27.51
C ASN A 186 -33.33 -20.74 -26.87
N GLY A 187 -33.18 -19.53 -26.33
CA GLY A 187 -34.26 -18.70 -25.81
C GLY A 187 -34.69 -18.99 -24.38
N TYR A 188 -34.06 -19.95 -23.68
CA TYR A 188 -34.40 -20.28 -22.29
C TYR A 188 -33.16 -20.29 -21.39
N GLY A 189 -33.10 -19.33 -20.47
CA GLY A 189 -32.08 -19.25 -19.43
C GLY A 189 -30.85 -18.42 -19.81
N ILE A 190 -29.84 -18.50 -18.96
CA ILE A 190 -28.56 -17.82 -19.11
C ILE A 190 -27.50 -18.88 -19.45
N GLU A 191 -26.75 -18.67 -20.53
CA GLU A 191 -25.59 -19.50 -20.86
C GLU A 191 -24.28 -18.79 -20.51
N THR A 192 -23.28 -19.56 -20.09
CA THR A 192 -21.92 -19.05 -19.88
C THR A 192 -21.13 -19.22 -21.17
N VAL A 193 -20.52 -18.14 -21.65
CA VAL A 193 -19.60 -18.17 -22.79
C VAL A 193 -18.19 -18.11 -22.28
N HIS A 194 -17.37 -19.03 -22.78
CA HIS A 194 -15.93 -19.06 -22.56
C HIS A 194 -15.21 -18.43 -23.75
N ILE A 195 -14.38 -17.43 -23.46
CA ILE A 195 -13.36 -16.92 -24.37
C ILE A 195 -12.03 -17.54 -23.96
N ILE A 196 -11.53 -18.46 -24.77
CA ILE A 196 -10.27 -19.16 -24.53
C ILE A 196 -9.24 -18.65 -25.54
N THR A 197 -8.15 -18.08 -25.03
CA THR A 197 -6.97 -17.73 -25.84
C THR A 197 -5.94 -18.83 -25.69
N MET A 198 -5.44 -19.29 -26.83
CA MET A 198 -4.50 -20.39 -26.95
C MET A 198 -3.36 -19.99 -27.87
N ILE A 199 -2.22 -20.66 -27.72
CA ILE A 199 -1.05 -20.47 -28.57
C ILE A 199 -0.72 -21.79 -29.23
N ASP A 200 -0.61 -21.78 -30.56
CA ASP A 200 -0.13 -22.93 -31.31
C ASP A 200 1.35 -23.18 -31.01
N ARG A 201 1.67 -24.38 -30.54
CA ARG A 201 3.01 -24.76 -30.10
C ARG A 201 4.02 -24.82 -31.25
N ALA A 202 3.57 -25.11 -32.48
CA ALA A 202 4.45 -25.21 -33.63
C ALA A 202 4.88 -23.82 -34.15
N THR A 203 3.95 -22.86 -34.18
CA THR A 203 4.16 -21.56 -34.83
C THR A 203 4.33 -20.41 -33.85
N GLY A 204 3.70 -20.49 -32.67
CA GLY A 204 3.53 -19.39 -31.73
C GLY A 204 2.37 -18.44 -32.08
N ALA A 205 1.52 -18.80 -33.04
CA ALA A 205 0.36 -18.01 -33.45
C ALA A 205 -0.73 -18.01 -32.37
N CYS A 206 -1.49 -16.92 -32.29
CA CYS A 206 -2.59 -16.79 -31.35
C CYS A 206 -3.88 -17.37 -31.94
N LEU A 207 -4.55 -18.23 -31.17
CA LEU A 207 -5.88 -18.76 -31.48
C LEU A 207 -6.87 -18.30 -30.43
N VAL A 208 -8.07 -17.92 -30.87
CA VAL A 208 -9.15 -17.52 -29.97
C VAL A 208 -10.41 -18.32 -30.26
N ALA A 209 -10.93 -18.95 -29.21
CA ALA A 209 -12.20 -19.64 -29.21
C ALA A 209 -13.23 -18.84 -28.42
N LYS A 210 -14.45 -18.74 -28.95
CA LYS A 210 -15.62 -18.20 -28.22
C LYS A 210 -16.71 -19.25 -28.27
N SER A 211 -16.96 -19.92 -27.16
CA SER A 211 -17.85 -21.09 -27.11
C SER A 211 -18.53 -21.23 -25.75
N GLY A 212 -19.79 -21.63 -25.74
CA GLY A 212 -20.46 -22.10 -24.51
C GLY A 212 -20.16 -23.57 -24.19
N ALA A 213 -19.62 -24.33 -25.16
CA ALA A 213 -19.41 -25.78 -25.01
C ALA A 213 -17.92 -26.18 -24.87
N PHE A 214 -17.00 -25.35 -25.36
CA PHE A 214 -15.57 -25.60 -25.25
C PHE A 214 -15.01 -24.84 -24.06
N TYR A 215 -14.31 -25.56 -23.21
CA TYR A 215 -13.70 -25.08 -21.98
C TYR A 215 -12.35 -25.76 -21.80
N ALA A 216 -11.38 -24.98 -21.31
CA ALA A 216 -10.07 -25.47 -20.91
C ALA A 216 -9.49 -24.51 -19.85
N GLU A 217 -8.66 -25.03 -18.96
CA GLU A 217 -7.96 -24.23 -17.95
C GLU A 217 -6.67 -23.62 -18.49
N GLU A 218 -6.26 -22.51 -17.87
CA GLU A 218 -5.00 -21.85 -18.19
C GLU A 218 -3.81 -22.77 -17.90
N GLY A 219 -2.90 -22.87 -18.86
CA GLY A 219 -1.74 -23.74 -18.81
C GLY A 219 -1.97 -25.16 -19.31
N GLU A 220 -3.20 -25.55 -19.65
CA GLU A 220 -3.47 -26.83 -20.31
C GLU A 220 -2.83 -26.89 -21.69
N GLU A 221 -2.30 -28.07 -22.03
CA GLU A 221 -1.80 -28.39 -23.37
C GLU A 221 -2.75 -29.39 -24.02
N LEU A 222 -3.28 -29.04 -25.19
CA LEU A 222 -4.34 -29.80 -25.85
C LEU A 222 -4.04 -29.98 -27.33
N LYS A 223 -4.45 -31.11 -27.87
CA LYS A 223 -4.58 -31.30 -29.31
C LYS A 223 -6.03 -31.09 -29.71
N ILE A 224 -6.30 -30.07 -30.53
CA ILE A 224 -7.66 -29.70 -30.90
C ILE A 224 -7.90 -29.81 -32.41
N LYS A 225 -9.09 -30.28 -32.80
CA LYS A 225 -9.60 -30.19 -34.17
C LYS A 225 -10.67 -29.12 -34.25
N ALA A 226 -10.39 -28.06 -35.00
CA ALA A 226 -11.25 -26.88 -35.08
C ALA A 226 -11.39 -26.35 -36.50
N THR A 227 -12.46 -25.60 -36.75
CA THR A 227 -12.66 -24.88 -38.00
C THR A 227 -12.17 -23.46 -37.84
N VAL A 228 -11.25 -23.02 -38.70
CA VAL A 228 -10.83 -21.61 -38.75
C VAL A 228 -11.99 -20.80 -39.30
N LYS A 229 -12.51 -19.87 -38.50
CA LYS A 229 -13.59 -18.98 -38.92
C LYS A 229 -13.04 -17.84 -39.76
N GLU A 230 -12.07 -17.12 -39.21
CA GLU A 230 -11.48 -15.92 -39.78
C GLU A 230 -10.13 -15.62 -39.14
N HIS A 231 -9.35 -14.79 -39.83
CA HIS A 231 -8.17 -14.12 -39.28
C HIS A 231 -8.57 -12.70 -38.94
N ALA A 232 -8.26 -12.27 -37.72
CA ALA A 232 -8.63 -10.97 -37.20
C ALA A 232 -7.48 -10.35 -36.42
N GLU A 233 -7.47 -9.04 -36.31
CA GLU A 233 -6.54 -8.33 -35.43
C GLU A 233 -7.30 -7.77 -34.23
N TYR A 234 -6.74 -7.91 -33.03
CA TYR A 234 -7.29 -7.31 -31.83
C TYR A 234 -6.19 -6.69 -30.97
N ARG A 235 -6.25 -5.36 -30.79
CA ARG A 235 -5.25 -4.59 -30.03
C ARG A 235 -3.80 -4.84 -30.49
N GLY A 236 -3.58 -4.87 -31.80
CA GLY A 236 -2.25 -5.10 -32.39
C GLY A 236 -1.76 -6.56 -32.32
N GLN A 237 -2.64 -7.51 -31.98
CA GLN A 237 -2.34 -8.94 -32.00
C GLN A 237 -3.15 -9.62 -33.12
N ALA A 238 -2.47 -10.24 -34.07
CA ALA A 238 -3.03 -11.17 -35.04
C ALA A 238 -3.60 -12.40 -34.31
N GLN A 239 -4.86 -12.73 -34.60
CA GLN A 239 -5.59 -13.82 -33.97
C GLN A 239 -6.31 -14.66 -35.04
N THR A 240 -6.13 -15.98 -34.95
CA THR A 240 -6.93 -16.95 -35.69
C THR A 240 -8.15 -17.31 -34.86
N VAL A 241 -9.34 -16.90 -35.30
CA VAL A 241 -10.58 -17.22 -34.61
C VAL A 241 -11.02 -18.62 -35.02
N VAL A 242 -11.18 -19.51 -34.05
CA VAL A 242 -11.58 -20.91 -34.27
C VAL A 242 -12.94 -21.22 -33.66
N GLN A 243 -13.65 -22.16 -34.28
CA GLN A 243 -14.97 -22.61 -33.85
C GLN A 243 -15.15 -24.12 -34.05
N ARG A 244 -16.23 -24.67 -33.48
CA ARG A 244 -16.57 -26.11 -33.55
C ARG A 244 -15.39 -26.98 -33.10
N ILE A 245 -14.86 -26.67 -31.93
CA ILE A 245 -13.66 -27.29 -31.38
C ILE A 245 -14.03 -28.67 -30.85
N ALA A 246 -13.20 -29.66 -31.17
CA ALA A 246 -13.19 -30.96 -30.53
C ALA A 246 -11.78 -31.20 -29.98
N VAL A 247 -11.67 -31.54 -28.71
CA VAL A 247 -10.41 -32.04 -28.13
C VAL A 247 -10.20 -33.45 -28.66
N LEU A 248 -9.01 -33.73 -29.16
CA LEU A 248 -8.62 -35.08 -29.55
C LEU A 248 -8.00 -35.72 -28.31
N GLU A 249 -8.53 -36.86 -27.89
CA GLU A 249 -7.85 -37.72 -26.91
C GLU A 249 -6.55 -38.23 -27.55
N ASP A 250 -5.48 -38.27 -26.74
CA ASP A 250 -4.18 -38.79 -27.16
C ASP A 250 -4.22 -40.29 -27.49
#